data_AF-A0A7C8M1K8-F1
#
_entry.id   AF-A0A7C8M1K8-F1
#
_cell.length_a   1.000
_cell.length_b   1.000
_cell.length_c   1.000
_cell.angle_alpha   90.00
_cell.angle_beta   90.00
_cell.angle_gamma   90.00
#
_symmetry.space_group_name_H-M   'P 1'
#
loop_
_entity.id
_entity.type
_entity.pdbx_description
1 polymer ?
#
loop_
_entity_poly.entity_id
_entity_poly.type
_entity_poly.pdbx_seq_one_letter_code
_entity_poly.pdbx_strand_id
1 'polypeptide(L)'
;LILAATPSLGIGQAGTLPWPQLKKEMAYFARVTKRVPARPSTSASTSAPGSAGIQRVNAVVMGRRTWDSIPERFRPLKGRLNVVVTRDGGARRGVEGGSGESAPSPSPSPTSPNAAGQQRPQIERVFVIGGASIYKAALALPQTNRVLLTKIAREYECDTVFPVDLDGEEGEWKRVGRERLEEFVG
;
A
#
# COMPACT_ATOMS: atom_id res chain seq x y z
N LEU A 1 -4.82 6.30 0.11
CA LEU A 1 -5.21 5.04 0.78
C LEU A 1 -5.84 4.10 -0.22
N ILE A 2 -5.76 2.79 0.01
CA ILE A 2 -6.56 1.76 -0.68
C ILE A 2 -7.10 0.78 0.36
N LEU A 3 -8.40 0.49 0.29
CA LEU A 3 -9.10 -0.38 1.23
C LEU A 3 -10.38 -0.95 0.63
N ALA A 4 -10.88 -2.02 1.24
CA ALA A 4 -12.24 -2.51 1.06
C ALA A 4 -12.98 -2.43 2.40
N ALA A 5 -14.28 -2.13 2.36
CA ALA A 5 -15.11 -2.05 3.56
C ALA A 5 -16.53 -2.55 3.30
N THR A 6 -17.19 -3.04 4.34
CA THR A 6 -18.63 -3.37 4.33
C THR A 6 -19.49 -2.09 4.29
N PRO A 7 -20.83 -2.19 4.13
CA PRO A 7 -21.71 -1.02 4.18
C PRO A 7 -21.57 -0.23 5.48
N SER A 8 -21.37 -0.89 6.62
CA SER A 8 -21.10 -0.24 7.91
C SER A 8 -19.64 0.20 8.11
N LEU A 9 -18.85 0.33 7.03
CA LEU A 9 -17.42 0.66 7.05
C LEU A 9 -16.56 -0.34 7.85
N GLY A 10 -17.01 -1.59 8.00
CA GLY A 10 -16.25 -2.66 8.62
C GLY A 10 -15.09 -3.12 7.72
N ILE A 11 -13.88 -3.24 8.29
CA ILE A 11 -12.65 -3.56 7.54
C ILE A 11 -11.87 -4.75 8.10
N GLY A 12 -12.25 -5.27 9.26
CA GLY A 12 -11.51 -6.33 9.94
C GLY A 12 -12.35 -7.05 10.99
N GLN A 13 -12.02 -8.33 11.19
CA GLN A 13 -12.49 -9.16 12.29
C GLN A 13 -11.35 -10.06 12.77
N ALA A 14 -11.08 -10.04 14.08
CA ALA A 14 -10.04 -10.84 14.74
C ALA A 14 -8.65 -10.72 14.08
N GLY A 15 -8.31 -9.54 13.55
CA GLY A 15 -7.02 -9.29 12.88
C GLY A 15 -6.93 -9.81 11.44
N THR A 16 -8.03 -10.27 10.85
CA THR A 16 -8.13 -10.74 9.46
C THR A 16 -9.23 -10.00 8.70
N LEU A 17 -9.38 -10.29 7.41
CA LEU A 17 -10.49 -9.76 6.60
C LEU A 17 -11.79 -10.50 6.97
N PRO A 18 -12.92 -9.80 7.19
CA PRO A 18 -14.15 -10.42 7.69
C PRO A 18 -14.96 -11.16 6.61
N TRP A 19 -14.58 -11.01 5.34
CA TRP A 19 -15.19 -11.67 4.19
C TRP A 19 -14.31 -12.80 3.63
N PRO A 20 -14.91 -13.79 2.93
CA PRO A 20 -14.14 -14.80 2.22
C PRO A 20 -13.26 -14.17 1.14
N GLN A 21 -12.29 -14.93 0.63
CA GLN A 21 -11.34 -14.43 -0.37
C GLN A 21 -12.04 -13.93 -1.65
N LEU A 22 -12.20 -12.61 -1.77
CA LEU A 22 -12.78 -11.95 -2.94
C LEU A 22 -11.72 -11.83 -4.05
N LYS A 23 -11.59 -12.87 -4.88
CA LYS A 23 -10.54 -12.95 -5.94
C LYS A 23 -10.48 -11.71 -6.84
N LYS A 24 -11.63 -11.16 -7.24
CA LYS A 24 -11.71 -9.95 -8.09
C LYS A 24 -11.16 -8.72 -7.38
N GLU A 25 -11.48 -8.55 -6.10
CA GLU A 25 -10.95 -7.44 -5.29
C GLU A 25 -9.44 -7.59 -5.12
N MET A 26 -8.96 -8.78 -4.76
CA MET A 26 -7.53 -9.01 -4.58
C MET A 26 -6.72 -8.79 -5.89
N ALA A 27 -7.31 -9.17 -7.04
CA ALA A 27 -6.73 -8.88 -8.35
C ALA A 27 -6.69 -7.37 -8.64
N TYR A 28 -7.77 -6.65 -8.30
CA TYR A 28 -7.81 -5.19 -8.38
C TYR A 28 -6.73 -4.54 -7.49
N PHE A 29 -6.67 -4.90 -6.20
CA PHE A 29 -5.66 -4.42 -5.25
C PHE A 29 -4.24 -4.66 -5.78
N ALA A 30 -3.94 -5.89 -6.24
CA ALA A 30 -2.63 -6.23 -6.77
C ALA A 30 -2.28 -5.41 -8.02
N ARG A 31 -3.22 -5.26 -8.95
CA ARG A 31 -3.03 -4.49 -10.19
C ARG A 31 -2.76 -3.01 -9.88
N VAL A 32 -3.61 -2.39 -9.06
CA VAL A 32 -3.51 -0.96 -8.75
C VAL A 32 -2.23 -0.63 -8.00
N THR A 33 -1.88 -1.43 -7.00
CA THR A 33 -0.68 -1.17 -6.20
C THR A 33 0.62 -1.51 -6.93
N LYS A 34 0.61 -2.41 -7.94
CA LYS A 34 1.78 -2.72 -8.76
C LYS A 34 1.98 -1.78 -9.95
N ARG A 35 0.89 -1.25 -10.52
CA ARG A 35 0.96 -0.45 -11.76
C ARG A 35 1.68 0.87 -11.49
N VAL A 36 2.79 1.08 -12.20
CA VAL A 36 3.49 2.36 -12.24
C VAL A 36 3.00 3.12 -13.48
N PRO A 37 2.50 4.36 -13.33
CA PRO A 37 2.06 5.16 -14.48
C PRO A 37 3.22 5.41 -15.47
N ALA A 38 2.90 5.31 -16.77
CA ALA A 38 3.80 5.82 -17.80
C ALA A 38 3.87 7.36 -17.66
N ARG A 39 5.08 7.92 -17.69
CA ARG A 39 5.26 9.37 -17.64
C ARG A 39 4.93 9.90 -19.05
N PRO A 40 4.08 10.92 -19.20
CA PRO A 40 3.81 11.51 -20.51
C PRO A 40 5.13 12.04 -21.09
N SER A 41 5.41 11.70 -22.35
CA SER A 41 6.64 12.03 -23.09
C SER A 41 6.80 13.54 -23.40
N THR A 42 5.95 14.41 -22.86
CA THR A 42 5.87 15.83 -23.21
C THR A 42 6.85 16.72 -22.44
N SER A 43 7.62 16.19 -21.49
CA SER A 43 8.74 16.93 -20.93
C SER A 43 9.97 16.65 -21.79
N ALA A 44 10.17 17.52 -22.80
CA ALA A 44 11.48 17.80 -23.36
C ALA A 44 12.37 18.34 -22.21
N SER A 45 12.87 17.43 -21.39
CA SER A 45 13.81 17.69 -20.33
C SER A 45 14.95 16.73 -20.57
N THR A 46 16.02 17.32 -21.08
CA THR A 46 17.38 16.83 -21.14
C THR A 46 17.55 15.57 -20.31
N SER A 47 17.54 14.42 -20.98
CA SER A 47 17.95 13.16 -20.37
C SER A 47 19.37 13.34 -19.85
N ALA A 48 19.50 13.70 -18.58
CA ALA A 48 20.75 13.56 -17.87
C ALA A 48 21.17 12.08 -18.05
N PRO A 49 22.41 11.79 -18.46
CA PRO A 49 22.86 10.46 -18.87
C PRO A 49 22.97 9.44 -17.71
N GLY A 50 22.10 9.51 -16.70
CA GLY A 50 22.02 8.60 -15.55
C GLY A 50 20.61 8.08 -15.21
N SER A 51 19.56 8.44 -15.96
CA SER A 51 18.16 8.03 -15.69
C SER A 51 17.78 6.66 -16.27
N ALA A 52 18.59 6.11 -17.19
CA ALA A 52 18.27 4.90 -17.95
C ALA A 52 18.32 3.57 -17.14
N GLY A 53 18.58 3.61 -15.83
CA GLY A 53 18.69 2.43 -14.96
C GLY A 53 17.84 2.45 -13.70
N ILE A 54 17.13 3.55 -13.39
CA ILE A 54 16.41 3.66 -12.12
C ILE A 54 15.09 2.90 -12.21
N GLN A 55 15.01 1.76 -11.51
CA GLN A 55 13.79 0.99 -11.37
C GLN A 55 12.73 1.83 -10.66
N ARG A 56 11.57 2.00 -11.30
CA ARG A 56 10.42 2.71 -10.71
C ARG A 56 9.45 1.71 -10.10
N VAL A 57 9.07 1.94 -8.86
CA VAL A 57 8.13 1.07 -8.12
C VAL A 57 7.15 1.91 -7.31
N ASN A 58 6.05 1.30 -6.92
CA ASN A 58 5.18 1.88 -5.90
C ASN A 58 5.57 1.34 -4.52
N ALA A 59 5.26 2.11 -3.48
CA ALA A 59 5.38 1.69 -2.10
C ALA A 59 4.01 1.30 -1.52
N VAL A 60 3.99 0.28 -0.67
CA VAL A 60 2.85 -0.10 0.16
C VAL A 60 3.22 0.04 1.62
N VAL A 61 2.45 0.83 2.36
CA VAL A 61 2.65 1.11 3.78
C VAL A 61 1.58 0.39 4.58
N MET A 62 2.00 -0.42 5.55
CA MET A 62 1.09 -1.18 6.39
C MET A 62 1.52 -1.25 7.85
N GLY A 63 0.59 -1.55 8.74
CA GLY A 63 0.87 -1.78 10.14
C GLY A 63 1.32 -3.21 10.40
N ARG A 64 1.97 -3.45 11.54
CA ARG A 64 2.48 -4.79 11.86
C ARG A 64 1.42 -5.90 11.86
N ARG A 65 0.25 -5.65 12.45
CA ARG A 65 -0.85 -6.63 12.47
C ARG A 65 -1.34 -6.98 11.06
N THR A 66 -1.38 -5.99 10.18
CA THR A 66 -1.74 -6.21 8.76
C THR A 66 -0.69 -7.06 8.06
N TRP A 67 0.60 -6.78 8.29
CA TRP A 67 1.68 -7.62 7.78
C TRP A 67 1.59 -9.08 8.27
N ASP A 68 1.16 -9.29 9.50
CA ASP A 68 0.94 -10.63 10.07
C ASP A 68 -0.24 -11.38 9.50
N SER A 69 -1.30 -10.67 9.15
CA SER A 69 -2.48 -11.27 8.52
C SER A 69 -2.22 -11.77 7.08
N ILE A 70 -1.16 -11.28 6.42
CA ILE A 70 -0.82 -11.67 5.05
C ILE A 70 -0.10 -13.03 5.09
N PRO A 71 -0.59 -14.06 4.37
CA PRO A 71 0.07 -15.37 4.35
C PRO A 71 1.53 -15.27 3.93
N GLU A 72 2.41 -16.06 4.56
CA GLU A 72 3.86 -15.93 4.38
C GLU A 72 4.32 -16.06 2.93
N ARG A 73 3.68 -16.94 2.17
CA ARG A 73 3.92 -17.13 0.72
C ARG A 73 3.67 -15.89 -0.14
N PHE A 74 2.93 -14.90 0.37
CA PHE A 74 2.56 -13.68 -0.33
C PHE A 74 3.25 -12.43 0.22
N ARG A 75 4.00 -12.52 1.33
CA ARG A 75 4.82 -11.43 1.89
C ARG A 75 6.31 -11.67 1.61
N PRO A 76 7.09 -10.65 1.23
CA PRO A 76 6.68 -9.30 0.86
C PRO A 76 5.84 -9.29 -0.43
N LEU A 77 4.98 -8.28 -0.56
CA LEU A 77 4.15 -8.10 -1.75
C LEU A 77 5.05 -7.79 -2.96
N LYS A 78 5.27 -8.79 -3.83
CA LYS A 78 6.15 -8.68 -5.01
C LYS A 78 5.82 -7.47 -5.91
N GLY A 79 6.87 -6.88 -6.50
CA GLY A 79 6.80 -5.73 -7.41
C GLY A 79 6.50 -4.39 -6.74
N ARG A 80 6.61 -4.30 -5.42
CA ARG A 80 6.32 -3.12 -4.60
C ARG A 80 7.33 -3.00 -3.46
N LEU A 81 7.66 -1.78 -3.07
CA LEU A 81 8.41 -1.53 -1.83
C LEU A 81 7.45 -1.70 -0.64
N ASN A 82 7.75 -2.64 0.26
CA ASN A 82 6.90 -2.91 1.42
C ASN A 82 7.44 -2.17 2.65
N VAL A 83 6.61 -1.35 3.29
CA VAL A 83 6.97 -0.59 4.49
C VAL A 83 6.05 -1.03 5.62
N VAL A 84 6.62 -1.62 6.67
CA VAL A 84 5.89 -2.06 7.86
C VAL A 84 6.15 -1.08 8.99
N VAL A 85 5.09 -0.47 9.50
CA VAL A 85 5.13 0.46 10.63
C VAL A 85 4.84 -0.31 11.91
N THR A 86 5.78 -0.26 12.84
CA THR A 86 5.70 -0.87 14.17
C THR A 86 5.72 0.24 15.24
N ARG A 87 5.12 0.00 16.41
CA ARG A 87 5.12 0.94 17.54
C ARG A 87 6.22 0.62 18.56
N ASP A 88 6.90 -0.51 18.41
CA ASP A 88 7.97 -0.92 19.31
C ASP A 88 9.21 -0.04 19.08
N GLY A 89 9.57 0.74 20.09
CA GLY A 89 10.79 1.56 20.12
C GLY A 89 12.06 0.75 20.33
N GLY A 90 11.96 -0.56 20.54
CA GLY A 90 13.07 -1.49 20.70
C GLY A 90 13.27 -2.34 19.45
N ALA A 91 14.49 -2.28 18.91
CA ALA A 91 15.01 -3.14 17.84
C ALA A 91 14.47 -2.88 16.41
N ARG A 92 15.38 -2.27 15.62
CA ARG A 92 15.41 -2.23 14.15
C ARG A 92 14.45 -1.21 13.51
N ARG A 93 14.96 0.02 13.31
CA ARG A 93 14.65 0.85 12.14
C ARG A 93 15.09 0.10 10.87
N GLY A 94 14.41 -1.00 10.58
CA GLY A 94 14.63 -1.85 9.41
C GLY A 94 13.49 -1.60 8.45
N VAL A 95 13.80 -1.04 7.29
CA VAL A 95 12.98 -1.28 6.10
C VAL A 95 13.06 -2.80 5.86
N GLU A 96 12.16 -3.59 6.44
CA GLU A 96 12.04 -5.04 6.17
C GLU A 96 11.41 -5.33 4.78
N GLY A 97 11.42 -4.32 3.89
CA GLY A 97 10.87 -4.37 2.55
C GLY A 97 11.85 -4.89 1.54
N GLY A 98 12.06 -6.22 1.50
CA GLY A 98 12.79 -6.86 0.41
C GLY A 98 12.05 -6.67 -0.93
N SER A 99 12.74 -6.16 -1.94
CA SER A 99 12.37 -6.34 -3.34
C SER A 99 12.49 -7.83 -3.65
N GLY A 100 11.36 -8.54 -3.72
CA GLY A 100 11.33 -9.98 -3.92
C GLY A 100 11.86 -10.39 -5.30
N GLU A 101 13.17 -10.55 -5.41
CA GLU A 101 13.83 -11.52 -6.27
C GLU A 101 14.29 -12.70 -5.41
N SER A 102 14.01 -13.90 -5.88
CA SER A 102 14.22 -15.15 -5.16
C SER A 102 15.69 -15.38 -4.80
N ALA A 103 15.99 -15.56 -3.51
CA ALA A 103 17.08 -16.40 -3.01
C ALA A 103 16.77 -16.85 -1.57
N PRO A 104 17.17 -18.07 -1.16
CA PRO A 104 16.68 -18.74 0.05
C PRO A 104 17.33 -18.17 1.32
N SER A 105 16.58 -18.13 2.42
CA SER A 105 17.11 -17.82 3.77
C SER A 105 18.09 -18.92 4.22
N PRO A 106 19.05 -18.61 5.13
CA PRO A 106 18.71 -18.52 6.56
C PRO A 106 19.45 -17.40 7.35
N SER A 107 18.67 -16.66 8.16
CA SER A 107 19.00 -16.07 9.49
C SER A 107 20.22 -15.13 9.70
N PRO A 108 20.25 -14.36 10.81
CA PRO A 108 20.62 -12.95 10.79
C PRO A 108 22.06 -12.66 11.27
N SER A 109 22.69 -11.62 10.72
CA SER A 109 23.83 -10.93 11.34
C SER A 109 23.88 -9.47 10.86
N PRO A 110 24.09 -8.49 11.76
CA PRO A 110 24.29 -7.09 11.39
C PRO A 110 25.73 -6.91 10.91
N THR A 111 25.94 -5.96 9.99
CA THR A 111 27.23 -5.52 9.41
C THR A 111 27.43 -5.98 7.97
N SER A 112 27.05 -5.10 7.05
CA SER A 112 27.84 -4.86 5.84
C SER A 112 27.57 -3.42 5.37
N PRO A 113 28.56 -2.51 5.46
CA PRO A 113 28.45 -1.15 4.93
C PRO A 113 28.65 -1.08 3.40
N ASN A 114 28.51 -2.19 2.67
CA ASN A 114 28.72 -2.28 1.22
C ASN A 114 27.41 -2.34 0.41
N ALA A 115 26.52 -1.36 0.60
CA ALA A 115 25.40 -1.12 -0.33
C ALA A 115 25.65 0.12 -1.20
N ALA A 116 26.92 0.45 -1.46
CA ALA A 116 27.31 1.48 -2.42
C ALA A 116 27.21 0.91 -3.85
N GLY A 117 26.01 0.93 -4.43
CA GLY A 117 25.82 0.56 -5.84
C GLY A 117 24.39 0.20 -6.26
N GLN A 118 23.51 -0.15 -5.32
CA GLN A 118 22.10 -0.35 -5.64
C GLN A 118 21.41 1.01 -5.72
N GLN A 119 21.17 1.50 -6.94
CA GLN A 119 20.28 2.64 -7.15
C GLN A 119 18.95 2.32 -6.45
N ARG A 120 18.60 3.11 -5.44
CA ARG A 120 17.32 2.96 -4.75
C ARG A 120 16.21 3.15 -5.77
N PRO A 121 15.19 2.27 -5.79
CA PRO A 121 14.12 2.42 -6.75
C PRO A 121 13.39 3.74 -6.48
N GLN A 122 13.04 4.43 -7.56
CA GLN A 122 12.26 5.67 -7.46
C GLN A 122 10.81 5.31 -7.12
N ILE A 123 10.31 5.92 -6.05
CA ILE A 123 8.94 5.71 -5.60
C ILE A 123 7.99 6.64 -6.34
N GLU A 124 7.08 6.05 -7.10
CA GLU A 124 6.11 6.80 -7.91
C GLU A 124 4.81 7.08 -7.16
N ARG A 125 4.28 6.09 -6.43
CA ARG A 125 3.09 6.24 -5.59
C ARG A 125 3.26 5.52 -4.27
N VAL A 126 2.66 6.08 -3.23
CA VAL A 126 2.60 5.49 -1.89
C VAL A 126 1.15 5.08 -1.60
N PHE A 127 0.94 3.78 -1.38
CA PHE A 127 -0.35 3.22 -1.01
C PHE A 127 -0.34 2.83 0.46
N VAL A 128 -1.15 3.50 1.26
CA VAL A 128 -1.46 3.01 2.62
C VAL A 128 -2.52 1.91 2.50
N ILE A 129 -2.17 0.70 2.93
CA ILE A 129 -2.99 -0.51 2.79
C ILE A 129 -3.55 -1.02 4.14
N GLY A 130 -3.48 -0.19 5.18
CA GLY A 130 -4.07 -0.45 6.50
C GLY A 130 -3.07 -0.92 7.56
N GLY A 131 -3.50 -1.33 8.74
CA GLY A 131 -4.88 -1.42 9.22
C GLY A 131 -5.43 -0.11 9.77
N ALA A 132 -6.49 -0.19 10.57
CA ALA A 132 -7.25 0.97 11.08
C ALA A 132 -6.40 2.08 11.68
N SER A 133 -5.40 1.74 12.51
CA SER A 133 -4.50 2.73 13.13
C SER A 133 -3.63 3.46 12.10
N ILE A 134 -3.16 2.76 11.07
CA ILE A 134 -2.37 3.34 9.99
C ILE A 134 -3.26 4.17 9.07
N TYR A 135 -4.48 3.73 8.79
CA TYR A 135 -5.45 4.56 8.07
C TYR A 135 -5.74 5.86 8.81
N LYS A 136 -6.00 5.79 10.12
CA LYS A 136 -6.21 6.98 10.97
C LYS A 136 -5.02 7.93 10.92
N ALA A 137 -3.81 7.41 11.09
CA ALA A 137 -2.59 8.22 11.04
C ALA A 137 -2.36 8.83 9.65
N ALA A 138 -2.61 8.08 8.58
CA ALA A 138 -2.45 8.55 7.21
C ALA A 138 -3.45 9.65 6.86
N LEU A 139 -4.71 9.52 7.30
CA LEU A 139 -5.75 10.54 7.06
C LEU A 139 -5.44 11.88 7.71
N ALA A 140 -4.69 11.88 8.83
CA ALA A 140 -4.22 13.11 9.48
C ALA A 140 -3.08 13.83 8.72
N LEU A 141 -2.50 13.20 7.69
CA LEU A 141 -1.42 13.80 6.91
C LEU A 141 -2.00 14.62 5.74
N PRO A 142 -1.53 15.87 5.53
CA PRO A 142 -2.02 16.72 4.44
C PRO A 142 -1.68 16.17 3.04
N GLN A 143 -0.75 15.22 2.95
CA GLN A 143 -0.37 14.56 1.70
C GLN A 143 -1.39 13.50 1.26
N THR A 144 -2.29 13.08 2.16
CA THR A 144 -3.32 12.10 1.87
C THR A 144 -4.46 12.78 1.14
N ASN A 145 -4.46 12.65 -0.20
CA ASN A 145 -5.41 13.34 -1.08
C ASN A 145 -6.40 12.40 -1.79
N ARG A 146 -6.24 11.07 -1.65
CA ARG A 146 -7.07 10.09 -2.35
C ARG A 146 -7.33 8.86 -1.49
N VAL A 147 -8.57 8.40 -1.52
CA VAL A 147 -9.00 7.13 -0.94
C VAL A 147 -9.62 6.26 -2.04
N LEU A 148 -9.03 5.09 -2.27
CA LEU A 148 -9.57 4.06 -3.16
C LEU A 148 -10.36 3.08 -2.28
N LEU A 149 -11.68 3.26 -2.24
CA LEU A 149 -12.59 2.43 -1.45
C LEU A 149 -13.33 1.43 -2.34
N THR A 150 -13.15 0.14 -2.08
CA THR A 150 -14.03 -0.92 -2.58
C THR A 150 -15.18 -1.12 -1.58
N LYS A 151 -16.41 -0.78 -1.98
CA LYS A 151 -17.61 -1.08 -1.17
C LYS A 151 -18.06 -2.51 -1.40
N ILE A 152 -18.10 -3.30 -0.33
CA ILE A 152 -18.61 -4.67 -0.35
C ILE A 152 -20.11 -4.62 -0.13
N ALA A 153 -20.87 -5.29 -1.00
CA ALA A 153 -22.34 -5.20 -0.99
C ALA A 153 -22.98 -5.90 0.21
N ARG A 154 -22.28 -6.86 0.83
CA ARG A 154 -22.78 -7.67 1.94
C ARG A 154 -22.19 -7.18 3.26
N GLU A 155 -23.00 -7.22 4.32
CA GLU A 155 -22.56 -6.96 5.68
C GLU A 155 -21.89 -8.20 6.29
N TYR A 156 -20.85 -7.97 7.08
CA TYR A 156 -20.10 -8.99 7.81
C TYR A 156 -19.85 -8.51 9.24
N GLU A 157 -19.72 -9.43 10.18
CA GLU A 157 -19.33 -9.07 11.54
C GLU A 157 -17.91 -8.49 11.53
N CYS A 158 -17.76 -7.30 12.10
CA CYS A 158 -16.49 -6.58 12.12
C CYS A 158 -16.22 -6.07 13.54
N ASP A 159 -14.99 -6.26 14.03
CA ASP A 159 -14.51 -5.64 15.28
C ASP A 159 -13.70 -4.35 15.00
N THR A 160 -13.34 -4.15 13.74
CA THR A 160 -12.51 -3.06 13.27
C THR A 160 -13.22 -2.31 12.16
N VAL A 161 -13.45 -1.02 12.37
CA VAL A 161 -14.10 -0.13 11.41
C VAL A 161 -13.12 0.90 10.85
N PHE A 162 -13.40 1.38 9.65
CA PHE A 162 -12.67 2.50 9.07
C PHE A 162 -12.97 3.80 9.86
N PRO A 163 -11.95 4.60 10.20
CA PRO A 163 -12.08 5.63 11.24
C PRO A 163 -12.76 6.93 10.80
N VAL A 164 -13.15 7.05 9.52
CA VAL A 164 -13.72 8.28 8.95
C VAL A 164 -14.91 7.94 8.09
N ASP A 165 -15.98 8.71 8.22
CA ASP A 165 -17.11 8.63 7.30
C ASP A 165 -16.73 9.32 5.98
N LEU A 166 -16.73 8.55 4.90
CA LEU A 166 -16.38 9.01 3.55
C LEU A 166 -17.61 9.40 2.72
N ASP A 167 -18.81 9.09 3.22
CA ASP A 167 -20.07 9.35 2.51
C ASP A 167 -20.86 10.51 3.14
N GLY A 168 -20.38 11.10 4.24
CA GLY A 168 -21.02 12.25 4.88
C GLY A 168 -21.04 13.49 3.98
N GLU A 169 -22.22 14.11 3.84
CA GLU A 169 -22.45 15.33 3.04
C GLU A 169 -21.62 16.54 3.52
N GLU A 170 -21.19 16.56 4.79
CA GLU A 170 -20.32 17.58 5.39
C GLU A 170 -18.84 17.17 5.45
N GLY A 171 -18.47 16.03 4.87
CA GLY A 171 -17.13 15.47 4.97
C GLY A 171 -16.08 16.21 4.13
N GLU A 172 -14.82 16.17 4.59
CA GLU A 172 -13.64 16.66 3.84
C GLU A 172 -13.35 15.86 2.54
N TRP A 173 -14.07 14.75 2.33
CA TRP A 173 -13.87 13.83 1.22
C TRP A 173 -15.04 13.89 0.24
N LYS A 174 -14.73 14.21 -1.01
CA LYS A 174 -15.71 14.20 -2.11
C LYS A 174 -15.54 12.95 -2.96
N ARG A 175 -16.63 12.20 -3.14
CA ARG A 175 -16.67 11.09 -4.11
C ARG A 175 -16.46 11.62 -5.52
N VAL A 176 -15.52 11.02 -6.25
CA VAL A 176 -15.26 11.32 -7.66
C VAL A 176 -15.87 10.27 -8.58
N GLY A 177 -16.20 10.68 -9.81
CA GLY A 177 -16.77 9.81 -10.83
C GLY A 177 -15.84 8.67 -11.26
N ARG A 178 -16.42 7.66 -11.91
CA ARG A 178 -15.73 6.44 -12.36
C ARG A 178 -14.60 6.73 -13.36
N GLU A 179 -14.78 7.71 -14.24
CA GLU A 179 -13.76 8.12 -15.22
C GLU A 179 -12.45 8.55 -14.54
N ARG A 180 -12.52 9.40 -13.51
CA ARG A 180 -11.33 9.85 -12.76
C ARG A 180 -10.66 8.72 -11.97
N LEU A 181 -11.45 7.74 -11.54
CA LEU A 181 -10.92 6.52 -10.93
C LEU A 181 -10.17 5.71 -11.99
N GLU A 182 -10.78 5.46 -13.15
CA GLU A 182 -10.20 4.73 -14.28
C GLU A 182 -8.93 5.40 -14.80
N GLU A 183 -8.89 6.73 -14.94
CA GLU A 183 -7.69 7.49 -15.27
C GLU A 183 -6.57 7.26 -14.24
N PHE A 184 -6.93 7.24 -12.95
CA PHE A 184 -5.94 7.08 -11.87
C PHE A 184 -5.37 5.66 -11.79
N VAL A 185 -6.23 4.65 -11.86
CA VAL A 185 -5.83 3.23 -11.77
C VAL A 185 -5.33 2.67 -13.10
N GLY A 186 -5.72 3.33 -14.19
CA GLY A 186 -5.45 3.01 -15.58
C GLY A 186 -6.05 1.70 -16.07
#